data_AF-A0A1X0QU27-F1
#
_entry.id   AF-A0A1X0QU27-F1
#
_cell.length_a   1.000
_cell.length_b   1.000
_cell.length_c   1.000
_cell.angle_alpha   90.00
_cell.angle_beta   90.00
_cell.angle_gamma   90.00
#
_symmetry.space_group_name_H-M   'P 1'
#
loop_
_entity.id
_entity.type
_entity.pdbx_description
1 polymer ?
#
loop_
_entity_poly.entity_id
_entity_poly.type
_entity_poly.pdbx_seq_one_letter_code
_entity_poly.pdbx_strand_id
1 'polypeptide(L)'
;MDQVFASICSSDSSKISSRNLKYESGIEKLEKVNGNAQDLLKFLGDTQDNICLVIIDFAGLSTYIDDLKKFVKCLFVVLFED
;
A
#
# COMPACT_ATOMS: atom_id res chain seq x y z
N MET A 1 -5.18 14.25 8.64
CA MET A 1 -4.56 14.19 7.30
C MET A 1 -4.30 12.72 7.02
N ASP A 2 -4.79 12.20 5.91
CA ASP A 2 -4.65 10.78 5.57
C ASP A 2 -3.18 10.41 5.36
N GLN A 3 -2.79 9.21 5.78
CA GLN A 3 -1.44 8.67 5.60
C GLN A 3 -1.50 7.49 4.64
N VAL A 4 -0.69 7.54 3.59
CA VAL A 4 -0.63 6.51 2.54
C VAL A 4 0.71 5.81 2.62
N PHE A 5 0.71 4.49 2.80
CA PHE A 5 1.92 3.68 2.84
C PHE A 5 1.85 2.60 1.75
N ALA A 6 2.96 2.32 1.10
CA ALA A 6 3.05 1.35 -0.01
C ALA A 6 4.06 0.23 0.26
N SER A 7 3.85 -0.95 -0.30
CA SER A 7 4.78 -2.07 -0.22
C SER A 7 4.83 -2.78 -1.57
N ILE A 8 6.03 -3.02 -2.12
CA ILE A 8 6.21 -3.53 -3.51
C ILE A 8 6.23 -5.05 -3.59
N CYS A 9 6.38 -5.75 -2.47
CA CYS A 9 6.46 -7.20 -2.50
C CYS A 9 6.09 -7.77 -1.14
N SER A 10 5.05 -8.58 -1.12
CA SER A 10 4.81 -9.49 -0.01
C SER A 10 4.39 -10.83 -0.56
N SER A 11 5.16 -11.87 -0.23
CA SER A 11 4.59 -13.20 -0.21
C SER A 11 3.55 -13.25 0.91
N ASP A 12 2.37 -13.80 0.63
CA ASP A 12 1.24 -13.91 1.59
C ASP A 12 1.61 -14.62 2.90
N SER A 13 2.68 -15.42 2.89
CA SER A 13 3.17 -16.15 4.06
C SER A 13 4.13 -15.35 4.95
N SER A 14 4.57 -14.15 4.53
CA SER A 14 5.54 -13.35 5.27
C SER A 14 4.88 -12.43 6.30
N LYS A 15 5.53 -12.26 7.46
CA LYS A 15 5.05 -11.33 8.51
C LYS A 15 5.10 -9.89 8.00
N ILE A 16 4.11 -9.06 8.36
CA ILE A 16 4.10 -7.63 7.99
C ILE A 16 5.37 -6.90 8.44
N SER A 17 5.91 -7.26 9.61
CA SER A 17 7.17 -6.72 10.14
C SER A 17 8.41 -7.08 9.34
N SER A 18 8.31 -8.05 8.43
CA SER A 18 9.41 -8.43 7.52
C SER A 18 9.33 -7.78 6.14
N ARG A 19 8.24 -7.08 5.83
CA ARG A 19 8.06 -6.38 4.54
C ARG A 19 8.98 -5.16 4.47
N ASN A 20 9.59 -4.89 3.31
CA ASN A 20 10.46 -3.73 3.06
C ASN A 20 11.68 -3.57 3.99
N LEU A 21 12.16 -4.66 4.62
CA LEU A 21 13.42 -4.62 5.42
C LEU A 21 14.65 -4.26 4.58
N LYS A 22 14.62 -4.56 3.27
CA LYS A 22 15.53 -4.01 2.28
C LYS A 22 14.77 -2.94 1.52
N TYR A 23 15.36 -1.76 1.36
CA TYR A 23 14.74 -0.68 0.60
C TYR A 23 14.54 -1.16 -0.84
N GLU A 24 13.31 -1.49 -1.20
CA GLU A 24 13.00 -2.01 -2.53
C GLU A 24 12.80 -0.86 -3.49
N SER A 25 13.45 -0.95 -4.65
CA SER A 25 13.35 0.07 -5.69
C SER A 25 11.94 0.10 -6.27
N GLY A 26 11.32 1.27 -6.27
CA GLY A 26 10.02 1.56 -6.87
C GLY A 26 9.08 2.39 -6.00
N ILE A 27 9.14 2.29 -4.67
CA ILE A 27 8.31 3.13 -3.77
C ILE A 27 8.72 4.59 -3.90
N GLU A 28 10.01 4.86 -4.07
CA GLU A 28 10.55 6.21 -4.24
C GLU A 28 10.04 6.93 -5.49
N LYS A 29 9.43 6.20 -6.43
CA LYS A 29 8.84 6.75 -7.66
C LYS A 29 7.35 7.07 -7.50
N LEU A 30 6.72 6.67 -6.40
CA LEU A 30 5.32 6.94 -6.14
C LEU A 30 5.17 8.34 -5.51
N GLU A 31 4.32 9.16 -6.12
CA GLU A 31 3.93 10.43 -5.53
C GLU A 31 2.90 10.22 -4.42
N LYS A 32 2.88 11.12 -3.43
CA LYS A 32 1.89 11.13 -2.33
C LYS A 32 1.89 9.87 -1.45
N VAL A 33 3.03 9.19 -1.35
CA VAL A 33 3.25 8.09 -0.40
C VAL A 33 4.08 8.61 0.77
N ASN A 34 3.62 8.37 1.99
CA ASN A 34 4.26 8.78 3.26
C ASN A 34 5.38 7.82 3.69
N GLY A 35 5.43 6.61 3.13
CA GLY A 35 6.50 5.65 3.40
C GLY A 35 6.13 4.23 3.00
N ASN A 36 6.93 3.29 3.48
CA ASN A 36 6.74 1.86 3.26
C ASN A 36 6.09 1.15 4.46
N ALA A 37 6.00 -0.18 4.42
CA ALA A 37 5.42 -0.98 5.51
C ALA A 37 6.12 -0.79 6.87
N GLN A 38 7.42 -0.51 6.92
CA GLN A 38 8.13 -0.20 8.17
C GLN A 38 7.77 1.18 8.69
N ASP A 39 7.60 2.16 7.80
CA ASP A 39 7.14 3.50 8.17
C ASP A 39 5.70 3.47 8.70
N LEU A 40 4.84 2.62 8.14
CA LEU A 40 3.50 2.34 8.69
C LEU A 40 3.59 1.77 10.10
N LEU A 41 4.42 0.74 10.33
CA LEU A 41 4.55 0.13 11.65
C LEU A 41 5.07 1.12 12.69
N LYS A 42 6.02 1.97 12.30
CA LYS A 42 6.51 3.05 13.15
C LYS A 42 5.41 4.06 13.45
N PHE A 43 4.68 4.52 12.43
CA PHE A 43 3.57 5.45 12.59
C PHE A 43 2.50 4.90 13.55
N LEU A 44 2.12 3.63 13.39
CA LEU A 44 1.17 2.96 14.29
C LEU A 44 1.69 2.82 15.73
N GLY A 45 3.00 2.67 15.91
CA GLY A 45 3.62 2.57 17.24
C GLY A 45 3.78 3.92 17.95
N ASP A 46 3.95 5.00 17.19
CA ASP A 46 4.23 6.34 17.72
C ASP A 46 2.96 7.17 17.94
N THR A 47 1.87 6.86 17.23
CA THR A 47 0.62 7.62 17.29
C THR A 47 -0.20 7.35 18.56
N GLN A 48 -0.90 8.38 19.04
CA GLN A 48 -1.89 8.26 20.12
C GLN A 48 -3.33 8.42 19.60
N ASP A 49 -3.49 8.64 18.29
CA ASP A 49 -4.78 8.86 17.65
C ASP A 49 -5.50 7.54 17.36
N ASN A 50 -6.83 7.59 17.32
CA ASN A 50 -7.62 6.48 16.80
C ASN A 50 -7.44 6.37 15.28
N ILE A 51 -7.01 5.20 14.82
CA ILE A 51 -6.73 4.96 13.40
C ILE A 51 -7.77 4.03 12.79
N CYS A 52 -8.33 4.43 11.64
CA CYS A 52 -9.01 3.53 10.73
C CYS A 52 -7.99 3.00 9.71
N LEU A 53 -7.65 1.72 9.81
CA LEU A 53 -6.68 1.09 8.90
C LEU A 53 -7.41 0.47 7.71
N VAL A 54 -7.15 0.99 6.51
CA VAL A 54 -7.61 0.42 5.24
C VAL A 54 -6.42 -0.22 4.53
N ILE A 55 -6.49 -1.53 4.29
CA ILE A 55 -5.45 -2.27 3.57
C ILE A 55 -6.00 -2.71 2.23
N ILE A 56 -5.28 -2.35 1.16
CA ILE A 56 -5.52 -2.85 -0.18
C ILE A 56 -4.35 -3.79 -0.49
N ASP A 57 -4.63 -5.08 -0.55
CA ASP A 57 -3.65 -6.12 -0.81
C ASP A 57 -3.85 -6.76 -2.18
N PHE A 58 -2.75 -7.16 -2.82
CA PHE A 58 -2.76 -7.76 -4.16
C PHE A 58 -3.63 -9.02 -4.18
N ALA A 59 -3.35 -9.99 -3.30
CA ALA A 59 -4.11 -11.22 -3.21
C ALA A 59 -5.54 -10.98 -2.68
N GLY A 60 -5.73 -9.93 -1.87
CA GLY A 60 -7.03 -9.47 -1.40
C GLY A 60 -7.94 -8.90 -2.50
N LEU A 61 -7.39 -8.39 -3.61
CA LEU A 61 -8.17 -7.90 -4.75
C LEU A 61 -8.32 -8.96 -5.86
N SER A 62 -7.21 -9.52 -6.33
CA SER A 62 -7.19 -10.57 -7.33
C SER A 62 -5.81 -11.20 -7.43
N THR A 63 -5.76 -12.53 -7.54
CA THR A 63 -4.52 -13.24 -7.87
C THR A 63 -4.19 -13.19 -9.36
N TYR A 64 -5.10 -12.67 -10.21
CA TYR A 64 -4.90 -12.53 -11.64
C TYR A 64 -4.53 -11.09 -12.02
N ILE A 65 -3.30 -10.91 -12.50
CA ILE A 65 -2.70 -9.59 -12.74
C ILE A 65 -3.49 -8.71 -13.73
N ASP A 66 -4.16 -9.30 -14.71
CA ASP A 66 -4.89 -8.51 -15.71
C ASP A 66 -6.22 -7.98 -15.17
N ASP A 67 -6.83 -8.66 -14.21
CA ASP A 67 -8.00 -8.12 -13.51
C ASP A 67 -7.61 -6.97 -12.60
N LEU A 68 -6.44 -7.05 -11.96
CA LEU A 68 -5.92 -5.93 -11.18
C LEU A 68 -5.61 -4.72 -12.07
N LYS A 69 -4.99 -4.92 -13.23
CA LYS A 69 -4.75 -3.82 -14.20
C LYS A 69 -6.07 -3.17 -14.65
N LYS A 70 -7.12 -3.96 -14.90
CA LYS A 70 -8.45 -3.44 -15.23
C LYS A 70 -9.04 -2.66 -14.06
N PHE A 71 -8.99 -3.22 -12.85
CA PHE A 71 -9.47 -2.57 -11.62
C PHE A 71 -8.79 -1.21 -11.41
N VAL A 72 -7.46 -1.16 -11.47
CA VAL A 72 -6.70 0.08 -11.35
C VAL A 72 -7.07 1.08 -12.44
N LYS A 73 -7.22 0.64 -13.70
CA LYS A 73 -7.69 1.52 -14.78
C LYS A 73 -9.07 2.10 -14.50
N CYS A 74 -10.02 1.29 -14.02
CA CYS A 74 -11.35 1.78 -13.64
C CYS A 74 -11.27 2.79 -12.49
N LEU A 75 -10.38 2.57 -11.52
CA LEU A 75 -10.17 3.52 -10.42
C LEU A 75 -9.68 4.89 -10.92
N PHE A 76 -8.75 4.90 -11.89
CA PHE A 76 -8.30 6.16 -12.51
C PHE A 76 -9.41 6.86 -13.28
N VAL A 77 -10.27 6.12 -13.99
CA VAL A 77 -11.41 6.71 -14.71
C VAL A 77 -12.37 7.43 -13.76
N VAL A 78 -12.63 6.85 -12.59
CA VAL A 78 -13.51 7.46 -11.58
C VAL A 78 -12.93 8.75 -10.97
N LEU A 79 -11.60 8.91 -10.95
CA LEU A 79 -10.94 10.08 -10.37
C LEU A 79 -10.78 11.28 -11.33
N PHE A 80 -11.19 11.14 -12.59
CA PHE A 80 -11.09 12.20 -13.61
C PHE A 80 -12.46 12.67 -14.15
N GLU A 81 -13.57 12.29 -13.50
CA GLU A 81 -14.92 12.76 -13.86
C GLU A 81 -15.45 13.92 -13.00
N ASP A 82 -14.58 14.65 -12.28
CA ASP A 82 -14.92 15.94 -11.64
C ASP A 82 -14.30 17.15 -12.37
#